data_AF-A0A7K4VPY1-F1
#
_entry.id   AF-A0A7K4VPY1-F1
#
_cell.length_a   1.000
_cell.length_b   1.000
_cell.length_c   1.000
_cell.angle_alpha   90.00
_cell.angle_beta   90.00
_cell.angle_gamma   90.00
#
_symmetry.space_group_name_H-M   'P 1'
#
loop_
_entity.id
_entity.type
_entity.pdbx_description
1 polymer ?
#
loop_
_entity_poly.entity_id
_entity_poly.type
_entity_poly.pdbx_seq_one_letter_code
_entity_poly.pdbx_strand_id
1 'polypeptide(L)'
;DARLPWPVRLLQPALRVCRSSQEKAGELQSLQQLQGLQQQLQRRTRRHRTIFSEEQLQALETLFHQNQYPDVVTREHLANRIHLKEERVEVWFKNRRAKWRHQKRATASALTLQGRQPPKEGC
;
A
#
# COMPACT_ATOMS: atom_id res chain seq x y z
N ASP A 1 25.58 5.03 -5.66
CA ASP A 1 24.66 4.37 -4.73
C ASP A 1 23.24 4.49 -5.28
N ALA A 2 22.67 3.39 -5.72
CA ALA A 2 21.51 3.33 -6.61
C ALA A 2 20.30 2.73 -5.90
N ARG A 3 19.25 3.52 -5.65
CA ARG A 3 17.86 3.06 -5.48
C ARG A 3 16.89 4.15 -5.92
N LEU A 4 16.60 4.22 -7.21
CA LEU A 4 15.43 4.96 -7.71
C LEU A 4 14.16 4.19 -7.31
N PRO A 5 13.13 4.85 -6.77
CA PRO A 5 11.87 4.23 -6.38
C PRO A 5 11.05 3.83 -7.62
N TRP A 6 10.39 2.68 -7.51
CA TRP A 6 9.25 2.12 -8.26
C TRP A 6 8.54 3.00 -9.32
N PRO A 7 8.02 2.38 -10.40
CA PRO A 7 8.09 2.87 -11.76
C PRO A 7 7.31 4.17 -11.97
N VAL A 8 8.02 5.19 -12.44
CA VAL A 8 7.44 6.37 -13.08
C VAL A 8 6.66 5.90 -14.30
N ARG A 9 5.33 5.96 -14.20
CA ARG A 9 4.46 5.86 -15.37
C ARG A 9 4.66 7.12 -16.21
N LEU A 10 5.51 7.00 -17.23
CA LEU A 10 5.48 7.89 -18.38
C LEU A 10 4.11 7.74 -19.05
N LEU A 11 3.25 8.71 -18.83
CA LEU A 11 2.08 8.93 -19.66
C LEU A 11 2.58 9.66 -20.92
N GLN A 12 2.63 8.97 -22.06
CA GLN A 12 2.74 9.62 -23.37
C GLN A 12 1.48 9.31 -24.19
N PRO A 13 0.84 10.29 -24.84
CA PRO A 13 -0.29 10.07 -25.72
C PRO A 13 0.12 9.43 -27.05
N ALA A 14 -0.85 8.76 -27.67
CA ALA A 14 -0.78 7.91 -28.84
C ALA A 14 -0.06 8.53 -30.08
N LEU A 15 0.68 7.70 -30.82
CA LEU A 15 0.31 7.16 -32.16
C LEU A 15 1.56 6.63 -32.89
N ARG A 16 1.54 5.34 -33.27
CA ARG A 16 1.88 4.84 -34.63
C ARG A 16 1.79 3.30 -34.68
N VAL A 17 0.75 2.83 -35.38
CA VAL A 17 0.75 1.59 -36.16
C VAL A 17 1.89 1.70 -37.19
N CYS A 18 2.72 0.69 -37.48
CA CYS A 18 2.41 -0.51 -38.27
C CYS A 18 3.65 -1.43 -38.29
N ARG A 19 3.50 -2.74 -38.11
CA ARG A 19 4.44 -3.73 -38.65
C ARG A 19 3.68 -5.02 -38.96
N SER A 20 3.33 -5.23 -40.23
CA SER A 20 2.99 -6.55 -40.73
C SER A 20 4.23 -7.43 -40.67
N SER A 21 4.10 -8.63 -40.11
CA SER A 21 4.11 -9.85 -40.92
C SER A 21 4.12 -11.10 -40.06
N GLN A 22 3.40 -12.09 -40.58
CA GLN A 22 3.64 -13.52 -40.47
C GLN A 22 2.81 -14.29 -39.42
N GLU A 23 1.80 -14.92 -40.00
CA GLU A 23 1.10 -16.14 -39.62
C GLU A 23 1.94 -17.11 -38.79
N LYS A 24 1.30 -17.85 -37.87
CA LYS A 24 1.31 -19.32 -37.76
C LYS A 24 0.72 -19.78 -36.42
N ALA A 25 -0.24 -20.71 -36.53
CA ALA A 25 -0.57 -21.78 -35.58
C ALA A 25 -0.60 -21.43 -34.07
N GLY A 26 -1.78 -21.06 -33.55
CA GLY A 26 -1.92 -20.82 -32.10
C GLY A 26 -3.30 -21.07 -31.50
N GLU A 27 -4.27 -21.61 -32.24
CA GLU A 27 -5.67 -21.64 -31.78
C GLU A 27 -5.90 -22.56 -30.56
N LEU A 28 -5.03 -23.56 -30.35
CA LEU A 28 -5.05 -24.43 -29.15
C LEU A 28 -4.15 -23.95 -27.99
N GLN A 29 -3.29 -22.95 -28.19
CA GLN A 29 -2.45 -22.37 -27.13
C GLN A 29 -3.20 -21.31 -26.30
N SER A 30 -4.26 -20.73 -26.86
CA SER A 30 -5.04 -19.66 -26.23
C SER A 30 -5.75 -20.10 -24.94
N LEU A 31 -6.33 -21.32 -24.91
CA LEU A 31 -7.05 -21.82 -23.73
C LEU A 31 -6.13 -22.14 -22.55
N GLN A 32 -4.92 -22.63 -22.82
CA GLN A 32 -3.92 -22.91 -21.77
C GLN A 32 -3.34 -21.60 -21.20
N GLN A 33 -3.17 -20.58 -22.04
CA GLN A 33 -2.71 -19.24 -21.62
C GLN A 33 -3.75 -18.53 -20.72
N LEU A 34 -5.05 -18.69 -21.00
CA LEU A 34 -6.13 -18.12 -20.19
C LEU A 34 -6.25 -18.77 -18.80
N GLN A 35 -6.01 -20.09 -18.68
CA GLN A 35 -5.96 -20.77 -17.38
C GLN A 35 -4.82 -20.26 -16.48
N GLY A 36 -3.63 -19.99 -17.05
CA GLY A 36 -2.51 -19.42 -16.31
C GLY A 36 -2.79 -17.99 -15.80
N LEU A 37 -3.44 -17.15 -16.62
CA LEU A 37 -3.85 -15.82 -16.21
C LEU A 37 -4.93 -15.84 -15.12
N GLN A 38 -5.85 -16.80 -15.17
CA GLN A 38 -6.88 -16.97 -14.12
C GLN A 38 -6.25 -17.34 -12.78
N GLN A 39 -5.28 -18.26 -12.74
CA GLN A 39 -4.54 -18.57 -11.51
C GLN A 39 -3.74 -17.35 -11.02
N GLN A 40 -3.16 -16.57 -11.92
CA GLN A 40 -2.41 -15.36 -11.58
C GLN A 40 -3.33 -14.22 -11.07
N LEU A 41 -4.56 -14.12 -11.58
CA LEU A 41 -5.62 -13.24 -11.09
C LEU A 41 -6.13 -13.66 -9.71
N GLN A 42 -6.35 -14.97 -9.49
CA GLN A 42 -6.74 -15.51 -8.19
C GLN A 42 -5.68 -15.26 -7.12
N ARG A 43 -4.38 -15.41 -7.46
CA ARG A 43 -3.25 -15.04 -6.58
C ARG A 43 -3.16 -13.54 -6.30
N ARG A 44 -3.76 -12.70 -7.16
CA ARG A 44 -3.79 -11.23 -7.04
C ARG A 44 -5.10 -10.68 -6.47
N THR A 45 -6.08 -11.53 -6.15
CA THR A 45 -7.32 -11.08 -5.51
C THR A 45 -7.01 -10.52 -4.13
N ARG A 46 -7.06 -9.19 -4.04
CA ARG A 46 -6.88 -8.45 -2.80
C ARG A 46 -7.96 -8.90 -1.82
N ARG A 47 -7.57 -9.36 -0.63
CA ARG A 47 -8.52 -9.76 0.42
C ARG A 47 -9.51 -8.62 0.66
N HIS A 48 -10.77 -8.96 0.88
CA HIS A 48 -11.83 -8.00 1.22
C HIS A 48 -11.37 -7.08 2.36
N ARG A 49 -11.55 -5.78 2.14
CA ARG A 49 -11.15 -4.74 3.09
C ARG A 49 -12.14 -4.71 4.25
N THR A 50 -11.61 -4.79 5.46
CA THR A 50 -12.40 -4.55 6.68
C THR A 50 -12.61 -3.04 6.84
N ILE A 51 -13.86 -2.65 7.08
CA ILE A 51 -14.23 -1.31 7.52
C ILE A 51 -14.52 -1.43 9.02
N PHE A 52 -13.82 -0.66 9.84
CA PHE A 52 -13.98 -0.67 11.29
C PHE A 52 -15.09 0.32 11.67
N SER A 53 -15.93 -0.04 12.64
CA SER A 53 -16.84 0.93 13.27
C SER A 53 -16.08 1.91 14.14
N GLU A 54 -16.72 3.01 14.52
CA GLU A 54 -16.10 4.03 15.39
C GLU A 54 -15.75 3.47 16.78
N GLU A 55 -16.63 2.67 17.38
CA GLU A 55 -16.38 1.99 18.65
C GLU A 55 -15.15 1.07 18.58
N GLN A 56 -15.01 0.31 17.48
CA GLN A 56 -13.86 -0.56 17.27
C GLN A 56 -12.56 0.25 17.14
N LEU A 57 -12.60 1.36 16.42
CA LEU A 57 -11.46 2.28 16.28
C LEU A 57 -11.07 2.89 17.62
N GLN A 58 -12.04 3.30 18.43
CA GLN A 58 -11.78 3.85 19.76
C GLN A 58 -11.07 2.84 20.65
N ALA A 59 -11.55 1.60 20.71
CA ALA A 59 -10.89 0.55 21.49
C ALA A 59 -9.46 0.26 21.01
N LEU A 60 -9.25 0.22 19.68
CA LEU A 60 -7.92 0.06 19.07
C LEU A 60 -6.98 1.22 19.41
N GLU A 61 -7.47 2.46 19.36
CA GLU A 61 -6.70 3.65 19.69
C GLU A 61 -6.40 3.75 21.18
N THR A 62 -7.35 3.42 22.06
CA THR A 62 -7.12 3.37 23.51
C THR A 62 -5.97 2.43 23.84
N LEU A 63 -5.96 1.21 23.27
CA LEU A 63 -4.86 0.29 23.48
C LEU A 63 -3.54 0.82 22.88
N PHE A 64 -3.59 1.46 21.71
CA PHE A 64 -2.40 2.02 21.07
C PHE A 64 -1.70 3.11 21.90
N HIS A 65 -2.46 3.94 22.62
CA HIS A 65 -1.89 4.93 23.52
C HIS A 65 -1.16 4.31 24.72
N GLN A 66 -1.64 3.15 25.18
CA GLN A 66 -1.02 2.41 26.29
C GLN A 66 0.19 1.57 25.80
N ASN A 67 0.02 0.86 24.69
CA ASN A 67 1.05 0.01 24.11
C ASN A 67 0.96 -0.01 22.57
N GLN A 68 2.01 0.49 21.91
CA GLN A 68 2.10 0.53 20.45
C GLN A 68 2.49 -0.81 19.80
N TYR A 69 3.02 -1.74 20.59
CA TYR A 69 3.45 -3.08 20.18
C TYR A 69 2.83 -4.14 21.11
N PRO A 70 1.49 -4.32 21.08
CA PRO A 70 0.81 -5.33 21.87
C PRO A 70 1.20 -6.75 21.42
N ASP A 71 1.37 -7.65 22.37
CA ASP A 71 1.64 -9.07 22.14
C ASP A 71 0.41 -9.81 21.57
N VAL A 72 0.61 -11.01 21.02
CA VAL A 72 -0.43 -11.90 20.49
C VAL A 72 -1.59 -12.02 21.46
N VAL A 73 -1.33 -12.32 22.73
CA VAL A 73 -2.39 -12.57 23.72
C VAL A 73 -3.23 -11.32 23.96
N THR A 74 -2.59 -10.15 23.99
CA THR A 74 -3.29 -8.86 24.15
C THR A 74 -4.13 -8.54 22.92
N ARG A 75 -3.63 -8.83 21.72
CA ARG A 75 -4.37 -8.61 20.47
C ARG A 75 -5.56 -9.56 20.35
N GLU A 76 -5.42 -10.82 20.74
CA GLU A 76 -6.51 -11.80 20.76
C GLU A 76 -7.64 -11.37 21.71
N HIS A 77 -7.30 -10.93 22.93
CA HIS A 77 -8.29 -10.40 23.86
C HIS A 77 -9.04 -9.18 23.29
N LEU A 78 -8.32 -8.24 22.67
CA LEU A 78 -8.97 -7.08 22.05
C LEU A 78 -9.86 -7.52 20.88
N ALA A 79 -9.36 -8.39 20.01
CA ALA A 79 -10.07 -8.93 18.85
C ALA A 79 -11.39 -9.59 19.26
N ASN A 80 -11.37 -10.40 20.33
CA ASN A 80 -12.58 -11.02 20.88
C ASN A 80 -13.57 -9.98 21.41
N ARG A 81 -13.10 -8.94 22.11
CA ARG A 81 -13.95 -7.87 22.64
C ARG A 81 -14.64 -7.05 21.57
N ILE A 82 -13.98 -6.81 20.44
CA ILE A 82 -14.49 -5.96 19.34
C ILE A 82 -15.06 -6.77 18.16
N HIS A 83 -15.18 -8.10 18.32
CA HIS A 83 -15.68 -9.06 17.34
C HIS A 83 -14.94 -9.03 15.98
N LEU A 84 -13.61 -8.98 16.03
CA LEU A 84 -12.75 -9.02 14.84
C LEU A 84 -11.79 -10.20 14.89
N LYS A 85 -11.19 -10.54 13.75
CA LYS A 85 -10.07 -11.49 13.70
C LYS A 85 -8.79 -10.80 14.20
N GLU A 86 -7.96 -11.53 14.96
CA GLU A 86 -6.65 -11.04 15.44
C GLU A 86 -5.80 -10.45 14.30
N GLU A 87 -5.78 -11.11 13.14
CA GLU A 87 -5.05 -10.64 11.95
C GLU A 87 -5.46 -9.22 11.52
N ARG A 88 -6.74 -8.84 11.71
CA ARG A 88 -7.21 -7.47 11.40
C ARG A 88 -6.68 -6.46 12.41
N VAL A 89 -6.57 -6.84 13.67
CA VAL A 89 -5.95 -6.04 14.72
C VAL A 89 -4.45 -5.87 14.43
N GLU A 90 -3.74 -6.94 14.09
CA GLU A 90 -2.31 -6.89 13.73
C GLU A 90 -2.04 -5.91 12.57
N VAL A 91 -2.80 -6.02 11.48
CA VAL A 91 -2.69 -5.13 10.32
C VAL A 91 -3.02 -3.69 10.69
N TRP A 92 -4.04 -3.46 11.52
CA TRP A 92 -4.38 -2.13 12.00
C TRP A 92 -3.22 -1.50 12.79
N PHE A 93 -2.61 -2.24 13.74
CA PHE A 93 -1.47 -1.76 14.52
C PHE A 93 -0.25 -1.44 13.65
N LYS A 94 0.04 -2.27 12.64
CA LYS A 94 1.11 -2.00 11.66
C LYS A 94 0.86 -0.70 10.88
N ASN A 95 -0.36 -0.51 10.39
CA ASN A 95 -0.75 0.70 9.68
C ASN A 95 -0.74 1.94 10.59
N ARG A 96 -1.20 1.81 11.84
CA ARG A 96 -1.20 2.90 12.81
C ARG A 96 0.21 3.38 13.12
N ARG A 97 1.15 2.44 13.35
CA ARG A 97 2.57 2.76 13.54
C ARG A 97 3.21 3.37 12.30
N ALA A 98 2.84 2.91 11.10
CA ALA A 98 3.30 3.55 9.86
C ALA A 98 2.86 5.02 9.83
N LYS A 99 1.57 5.31 10.03
CA LYS A 99 1.04 6.68 10.07
C LYS A 99 1.76 7.54 11.11
N TRP A 100 1.98 7.00 12.32
CA TRP A 100 2.69 7.70 13.39
C TRP A 100 4.14 8.07 12.99
N ARG A 101 4.87 7.14 12.36
CA ARG A 101 6.22 7.42 11.83
C ARG A 101 6.19 8.46 10.70
N HIS A 102 5.22 8.39 9.79
CA HIS A 102 5.06 9.37 8.72
C HIS A 102 4.79 10.78 9.27
N GLN A 103 3.95 10.90 10.29
CA GLN A 103 3.62 12.19 10.91
C GLN A 103 4.86 12.87 11.51
N LYS A 104 5.73 12.10 12.19
CA LYS A 104 7.00 12.61 12.75
C LYS A 104 7.99 13.10 11.70
N ARG A 105 7.99 12.51 10.50
CA ARG A 105 8.87 12.95 9.40
C ARG A 105 8.30 14.15 8.66
N ALA A 106 6.98 14.22 8.52
CA ALA A 106 6.31 15.36 7.90
C ALA A 106 6.49 16.65 8.73
N THR A 107 6.42 16.55 10.06
CA THR A 107 6.71 17.70 10.95
C THR A 107 8.18 18.12 10.86
N ALA A 108 9.12 17.18 10.79
CA ALA A 108 10.55 17.49 10.64
C ALA A 108 10.90 18.12 9.28
N SER A 109 10.26 17.66 8.19
CA SER A 109 10.48 18.23 6.85
C SER A 109 9.77 19.58 6.66
N ALA A 110 8.63 19.82 7.31
CA ALA A 110 7.98 21.14 7.34
C ALA A 110 8.83 22.22 8.04
N LEU A 111 9.61 21.87 9.06
CA LEU A 111 10.53 22.81 9.73
C LEU A 111 11.78 23.14 8.90
N THR A 112 12.19 22.25 7.98
CA THR A 112 13.39 22.47 7.14
C THR A 112 13.12 23.46 5.99
N LEU A 113 11.86 23.70 5.61
CA LEU A 113 11.50 24.55 4.47
C LEU A 113 11.37 26.05 4.79
N GLN A 114 11.52 26.48 6.05
CA GLN A 114 11.48 27.91 6.42
C GLN A 114 12.85 28.60 6.46
N GLY A 115 13.90 28.05 5.82
CA GLY A 115 15.28 28.55 5.96
C GLY A 115 16.15 28.67 4.70
N ARG A 116 15.63 28.52 3.48
CA ARG A 116 16.43 28.76 2.26
C ARG A 116 15.73 29.70 1.29
N GLN A 117 15.99 31.00 1.47
CA GLN A 117 15.92 31.97 0.38
C GLN A 117 16.96 31.55 -0.68
N PRO A 118 16.58 31.30 -1.94
CA PRO A 118 17.58 31.12 -3.00
C PRO A 118 18.30 32.46 -3.23
N PRO A 119 19.63 32.45 -3.44
CA PRO A 119 20.36 33.66 -3.79
C PRO A 119 19.84 34.16 -5.14
N LYS A 120 19.43 35.43 -5.13
CA LYS A 120 19.10 36.22 -6.31
C LYS A 120 20.40 36.61 -6.99
N GLU A 121 20.78 35.85 -8.01
CA GLU A 121 21.85 36.20 -8.92
C GLU A 121 21.28 37.17 -9.96
N GLY A 122 21.71 38.42 -9.87
CA GLY A 122 21.55 39.40 -10.93
C GLY A 122 22.69 39.26 -11.94
N CYS A 123 22.33 39.25 -13.22
CA CYS A 123 22.84 40.14 -14.26
C CYS A 123 21.91 40.05 -15.47
#